data_AF-A0A1M5ADI5-F1
#
_entry.id   AF-A0A1M5ADI5-F1
#
_cell.length_a   1.000
_cell.length_b   1.000
_cell.length_c   1.000
_cell.angle_alpha   90.00
_cell.angle_beta   90.00
_cell.angle_gamma   90.00
#
_symmetry.space_group_name_H-M   'P 1'
#
loop_
_entity.id
_entity.type
_entity.pdbx_description
1 polymer ?
#
loop_
_entity_poly.entity_id
_entity_poly.type
_entity_poly.pdbx_seq_one_letter_code
_entity_poly.pdbx_strand_id
1 'polypeptide(L)'
;MTIKIDGISQVLDILTGLFSAVKKAANLSQERKSEMKDALANTAGLIDETLTILKQHLSTLITRMREGEYDVARHLLVELGNFQEWEARYRRFLLCDELREAAFNLERKGMYQLADNLILGDPRRIQQLMWDYIGGEANAAKSVSEMLMNLSQLEQQVNTNPGFVVEQLEAARKEVQACRQQFLDLEIQIREAVA
;
A
#
# COMPACT_ATOMS: atom_id res chain seq x y z
N MET A 1 -19.19 -13.20 5.17
CA MET A 1 -17.98 -12.48 5.60
C MET A 1 -17.78 -11.33 4.64
N THR A 2 -17.50 -10.11 5.13
CA THR A 2 -17.22 -8.96 4.25
C THR A 2 -15.71 -8.81 4.18
N ILE A 3 -15.15 -8.89 2.97
CA ILE A 3 -13.71 -8.75 2.74
C ILE A 3 -13.44 -7.31 2.31
N LYS A 4 -12.69 -6.57 3.13
CA LYS A 4 -12.31 -5.18 2.89
C LYS A 4 -10.89 -4.93 3.36
N ILE A 5 -10.20 -3.99 2.71
CA ILE A 5 -8.85 -3.56 3.10
C ILE A 5 -8.86 -2.06 3.42
N ASP A 6 -9.50 -1.69 4.53
CA ASP A 6 -9.75 -0.30 4.88
C ASP A 6 -8.47 0.53 5.05
N GLY A 7 -7.40 -0.06 5.61
CA GLY A 7 -6.13 0.63 5.82
C GLY A 7 -5.45 1.12 4.54
N ILE A 8 -5.70 0.50 3.38
CA ILE A 8 -5.11 0.94 2.10
C ILE A 8 -5.69 2.29 1.64
N SER A 9 -6.99 2.51 1.85
CA SER A 9 -7.65 3.77 1.48
C SER A 9 -7.06 4.96 2.25
N GLN A 10 -6.68 4.76 3.51
CA GLN A 10 -6.01 5.77 4.32
C GLN A 10 -4.65 6.17 3.73
N VAL A 11 -3.85 5.19 3.29
CA VAL A 11 -2.55 5.46 2.66
C VAL A 11 -2.72 6.26 1.36
N LEU A 12 -3.71 5.90 0.55
CA LEU A 12 -4.03 6.61 -0.69
C LEU A 12 -4.40 8.09 -0.41
N ASP A 13 -5.25 8.34 0.58
CA ASP A 13 -5.68 9.68 0.96
C ASP A 13 -4.48 10.53 1.43
N ILE A 14 -3.57 9.93 2.20
CA ILE A 14 -2.35 10.60 2.67
C ILE A 14 -1.42 10.94 1.50
N LEU A 15 -1.16 10.01 0.58
CA LEU A 15 -0.32 10.26 -0.59
C LEU A 15 -0.93 11.33 -1.51
N THR A 16 -2.25 11.31 -1.69
CA THR A 16 -2.98 12.34 -2.44
C THR A 16 -2.85 13.71 -1.76
N GLY A 17 -2.97 13.74 -0.42
CA GLY A 17 -2.75 14.93 0.39
C GLY A 17 -1.32 15.47 0.26
N LEU A 18 -0.31 14.60 0.31
CA LEU A 18 1.10 14.94 0.12
C LEU A 18 1.33 15.53 -1.27
N PHE A 19 0.84 14.87 -2.32
CA PHE A 19 0.97 15.36 -3.68
C PHE A 19 0.33 16.75 -3.86
N SER A 20 -0.88 16.96 -3.34
CA SER A 20 -1.54 18.27 -3.36
C SER A 20 -0.74 19.33 -2.58
N ALA A 21 -0.16 18.98 -1.43
CA ALA A 21 0.64 19.90 -0.62
C ALA A 21 1.92 20.30 -1.35
N VAL A 22 2.65 19.33 -1.93
CA VAL A 22 3.87 19.56 -2.73
C VAL A 22 3.57 20.45 -3.94
N LYS A 23 2.46 20.22 -4.64
CA LYS A 23 2.04 21.04 -5.80
C LYS A 23 1.81 22.50 -5.41
N LYS A 24 1.19 22.75 -4.25
CA LYS A 24 0.81 24.10 -3.77
C LYS A 24 1.93 24.82 -2.99
N ALA A 25 3.01 24.12 -2.62
CA ALA A 25 4.10 24.70 -1.86
C ALA A 25 4.88 25.73 -2.71
N ALA A 26 4.48 27.00 -2.67
CA ALA A 26 5.12 28.08 -3.45
C ALA A 26 6.63 28.22 -3.15
N ASN A 27 7.07 27.76 -1.98
CA ASN A 27 8.41 28.00 -1.45
C ASN A 27 9.41 26.86 -1.69
N LEU A 28 8.99 25.77 -2.32
CA LEU A 28 9.91 24.71 -2.78
C LEU A 28 10.44 25.07 -4.18
N SER A 29 11.75 24.90 -4.38
CA SER A 29 12.33 24.97 -5.72
C SER A 29 11.69 23.92 -6.63
N GLN A 30 11.69 24.16 -7.94
CA GLN A 30 11.13 23.20 -8.90
C GLN A 30 11.85 21.85 -8.84
N GLU A 31 13.17 21.87 -8.66
CA GLU A 31 13.98 20.67 -8.44
C GLU A 31 13.48 19.85 -7.24
N ARG A 32 13.33 20.47 -6.06
CA ARG A 32 12.82 19.77 -4.87
C ARG A 32 11.38 19.29 -5.02
N LYS A 33 10.54 20.05 -5.73
CA LYS A 33 9.18 19.60 -6.06
C LYS A 33 9.20 18.37 -6.96
N SER A 34 10.11 18.31 -7.91
CA SER A 34 10.29 17.15 -8.80
C SER A 34 10.71 15.94 -7.99
N GLU A 35 11.78 16.05 -7.18
CA GLU A 35 12.28 14.95 -6.33
C GLU A 35 11.19 14.38 -5.42
N MET A 36 10.40 15.25 -4.78
CA MET A 36 9.29 14.82 -3.91
C MET A 36 8.15 14.16 -4.69
N LYS A 37 7.83 14.65 -5.89
CA LYS A 37 6.83 14.00 -6.75
C LYS A 37 7.32 12.64 -7.22
N ASP A 38 8.58 12.52 -7.61
CA ASP A 38 9.17 11.24 -8.02
C ASP A 38 9.16 10.23 -6.88
N ALA A 39 9.51 10.64 -5.66
CA ALA A 39 9.41 9.79 -4.47
C ALA A 39 7.96 9.32 -4.21
N LEU A 40 6.97 10.21 -4.34
CA LEU A 40 5.55 9.86 -4.20
C LEU A 40 5.08 8.90 -5.30
N ALA A 41 5.48 9.11 -6.55
CA ALA A 41 5.15 8.24 -7.68
C ALA A 41 5.77 6.84 -7.49
N ASN A 42 7.04 6.78 -7.10
CA ASN A 42 7.73 5.51 -6.83
C ASN A 42 7.07 4.76 -5.66
N THR A 43 6.61 5.48 -4.64
CA THR A 43 5.86 4.89 -3.53
C THR A 43 4.52 4.31 -3.99
N ALA A 44 3.75 5.06 -4.79
CA ALA A 44 2.50 4.55 -5.34
C ALA A 44 2.71 3.31 -6.23
N GLY A 45 3.75 3.30 -7.08
CA GLY A 45 4.09 2.18 -7.95
C GLY A 45 4.51 0.92 -7.19
N LEU A 46 5.32 1.06 -6.14
CA LEU A 46 5.71 -0.07 -5.30
C LEU A 46 4.51 -0.67 -4.52
N ILE A 47 3.53 0.15 -4.10
CA ILE A 47 2.27 -0.34 -3.52
C ILE A 47 1.46 -1.11 -4.59
N ASP A 48 1.38 -0.60 -5.83
CA ASP A 48 0.77 -1.32 -6.97
C ASP A 48 1.42 -2.69 -7.20
N GLU A 49 2.75 -2.76 -7.22
CA GLU A 49 3.49 -4.02 -7.40
C GLU A 49 3.14 -5.04 -6.32
N THR A 50 3.06 -4.58 -5.07
CA THR A 50 2.74 -5.44 -3.93
C THR A 50 1.31 -5.99 -4.03
N LEU A 51 0.35 -5.13 -4.36
CA LEU A 51 -1.04 -5.53 -4.58
C LEU A 51 -1.19 -6.44 -5.81
N THR A 52 -0.33 -6.27 -6.81
CA THR A 52 -0.28 -7.14 -8.00
C THR A 52 0.12 -8.57 -7.61
N ILE A 53 1.16 -8.73 -6.79
CA ILE A 53 1.61 -10.04 -6.30
C ILE A 53 0.50 -10.72 -5.49
N LEU A 54 -0.14 -9.98 -4.59
CA LEU A 54 -1.26 -10.47 -3.79
C LEU A 54 -2.43 -10.94 -4.68
N LYS A 55 -2.82 -10.13 -5.66
CA LYS A 55 -3.84 -10.49 -6.65
C LYS A 55 -3.46 -11.75 -7.43
N GLN A 56 -2.19 -11.90 -7.81
CA GLN A 56 -1.70 -13.10 -8.51
C GLN A 56 -1.81 -14.34 -7.63
N HIS A 57 -1.44 -14.25 -6.35
CA HIS A 57 -1.59 -15.37 -5.41
C HIS A 57 -3.05 -15.80 -5.25
N LEU A 58 -3.96 -14.83 -5.07
CA LEU A 58 -5.40 -15.12 -5.02
C LEU A 58 -5.90 -15.75 -6.32
N SER A 59 -5.40 -15.29 -7.47
CA SER A 59 -5.77 -15.86 -8.77
C SER A 59 -5.30 -17.29 -8.94
N THR A 60 -4.06 -17.61 -8.55
CA THR A 60 -3.54 -18.97 -8.51
C THR A 60 -4.44 -19.86 -7.64
N LEU A 61 -4.80 -19.40 -6.44
CA LEU A 61 -5.64 -20.16 -5.52
C LEU A 61 -7.03 -20.45 -6.12
N ILE A 62 -7.66 -19.45 -6.75
CA ILE A 62 -8.93 -19.61 -7.47
C ILE A 62 -8.81 -20.64 -8.59
N THR A 63 -7.73 -20.60 -9.37
CA THR A 63 -7.48 -21.58 -10.45
C THR A 63 -7.38 -23.00 -9.88
N ARG A 64 -6.57 -23.21 -8.84
CA ARG A 64 -6.40 -24.52 -8.19
C ARG A 64 -7.73 -25.06 -7.64
N MET A 65 -8.55 -24.19 -7.03
CA MET A 65 -9.89 -24.54 -6.57
C MET A 65 -10.81 -24.98 -7.72
N ARG A 66 -10.77 -24.29 -8.87
CA ARG A 66 -11.61 -24.60 -10.03
C ARG A 66 -11.18 -25.87 -10.76
N GLU A 67 -9.88 -26.18 -10.74
CA GLU A 67 -9.31 -27.38 -11.33
C GLU A 67 -9.52 -28.63 -10.43
N GLY A 68 -10.08 -28.46 -9.23
CA GLY A 68 -10.30 -29.54 -8.27
C GLY A 68 -9.03 -29.96 -7.53
N GLU A 69 -7.95 -29.17 -7.60
CA GLU A 69 -6.68 -29.40 -6.90
C GLU A 69 -6.78 -28.96 -5.43
N TYR A 70 -7.73 -29.55 -4.70
CA TYR A 70 -8.14 -29.11 -3.37
C TYR A 70 -7.04 -29.22 -2.30
N ASP A 71 -6.21 -30.26 -2.34
CA ASP A 71 -5.10 -30.39 -1.39
C ASP A 71 -4.04 -29.28 -1.60
N VAL A 72 -3.80 -28.88 -2.85
CA VAL A 72 -2.91 -27.75 -3.18
C VAL A 72 -3.53 -26.44 -2.74
N ALA A 73 -4.81 -26.20 -3.06
CA ALA A 73 -5.52 -25.00 -2.67
C ALA A 73 -5.62 -24.84 -1.15
N ARG A 74 -5.85 -25.95 -0.43
CA ARG A 74 -5.81 -26.02 1.04
C ARG A 74 -4.46 -25.59 1.59
N HIS A 75 -3.38 -26.13 1.06
CA HIS A 75 -2.02 -25.75 1.48
C HIS A 75 -1.77 -24.26 1.27
N LEU A 76 -2.09 -23.74 0.07
CA LEU A 76 -1.95 -22.32 -0.24
C LEU A 76 -2.80 -21.41 0.67
N LEU A 77 -4.01 -21.85 1.06
CA LEU A 77 -4.85 -21.11 2.03
C LEU A 77 -4.20 -21.05 3.41
N VAL A 78 -3.62 -22.15 3.90
CA VAL A 78 -2.88 -22.16 5.17
C VAL A 78 -1.71 -21.18 5.12
N GLU A 79 -0.97 -21.15 4.00
CA GLU A 79 0.16 -20.24 3.82
C GLU A 79 -0.25 -18.75 3.87
N LEU A 80 -1.48 -18.40 3.47
CA LEU A 80 -1.98 -17.02 3.63
C LEU A 80 -2.03 -16.59 5.09
N GLY A 81 -2.26 -17.53 6.01
CA GLY A 81 -2.31 -17.26 7.46
C GLY A 81 -0.93 -16.98 8.07
N ASN A 82 0.16 -17.33 7.39
CA ASN A 82 1.52 -17.03 7.84
C ASN A 82 1.95 -15.63 7.40
N PHE A 83 1.29 -14.61 7.97
CA PHE A 83 1.55 -13.22 7.62
C PHE A 83 3.00 -12.80 7.91
N GLN A 84 3.70 -13.37 8.89
CA GLN A 84 5.12 -13.02 9.14
C GLN A 84 6.06 -13.52 8.04
N GLU A 85 5.82 -14.70 7.46
CA GLU A 85 6.55 -15.13 6.26
C GLU A 85 6.14 -14.33 5.03
N TRP A 86 4.86 -13.96 4.91
CA TRP A 86 4.36 -13.11 3.83
C TRP A 86 4.98 -11.71 3.88
N GLU A 87 4.93 -11.09 5.05
CA GLU A 87 5.59 -9.84 5.40
C GLU A 87 7.08 -9.98 5.15
N ALA A 88 7.76 -11.07 5.52
CA ALA A 88 9.20 -11.26 5.26
C ALA A 88 9.56 -11.48 3.77
N ARG A 89 8.78 -12.28 3.04
CA ARG A 89 8.98 -12.58 1.60
C ARG A 89 8.65 -11.38 0.72
N TYR A 90 7.72 -10.54 1.16
CA TYR A 90 7.27 -9.34 0.47
C TYR A 90 7.59 -8.06 1.27
N ARG A 91 8.56 -8.13 2.21
CA ARG A 91 9.03 -7.05 3.14
C ARG A 91 9.74 -5.91 2.47
N ARG A 92 9.57 -5.78 1.16
CA ARG A 92 9.77 -4.51 0.48
C ARG A 92 8.58 -3.56 0.67
N PHE A 93 7.72 -3.83 1.67
CA PHE A 93 7.02 -2.78 2.42
C PHE A 93 7.99 -1.77 3.10
N LEU A 94 9.33 -1.91 2.99
CA LEU A 94 10.31 -0.81 3.10
C LEU A 94 10.14 0.22 1.98
N LEU A 95 8.91 0.69 1.85
CA LEU A 95 8.36 1.26 0.66
C LEU A 95 8.51 2.76 0.80
N CYS A 96 9.70 3.15 0.36
CA CYS A 96 10.32 4.46 0.41
C CYS A 96 11.07 4.73 1.73
N ASP A 97 12.17 4.00 1.92
CA ASP A 97 13.27 4.44 2.79
C ASP A 97 13.65 5.90 2.48
N GLU A 98 13.48 6.38 1.24
CA GLU A 98 13.67 7.78 0.86
C GLU A 98 12.63 8.74 1.48
N LEU A 99 11.33 8.40 1.52
CA LEU A 99 10.31 9.20 2.22
C LEU A 99 10.50 9.14 3.74
N ARG A 100 10.85 7.96 4.27
CA ARG A 100 11.12 7.75 5.69
C ARG A 100 12.39 8.48 6.12
N GLU A 101 13.45 8.41 5.31
CA GLU A 101 14.68 9.16 5.46
C GLU A 101 14.44 10.65 5.29
N ALA A 102 13.58 11.08 4.36
CA ALA A 102 13.18 12.48 4.25
C ALA A 102 12.42 12.96 5.51
N ALA A 103 11.51 12.15 6.06
CA ALA A 103 10.82 12.45 7.32
C ALA A 103 11.82 12.55 8.50
N PHE A 104 12.72 11.57 8.61
CA PHE A 104 13.75 11.55 9.65
C PHE A 104 14.81 12.65 9.46
N ASN A 105 15.15 13.03 8.23
CA ASN A 105 16.08 14.12 7.95
C ASN A 105 15.47 15.48 8.29
N LEU A 106 14.16 15.66 8.08
CA LEU A 106 13.43 16.84 8.56
C LEU A 106 13.43 16.96 10.09
N GLU A 107 13.41 15.83 10.80
CA GLU A 107 13.52 15.77 12.26
C GLU A 107 14.97 15.97 12.75
N ARG A 108 15.94 15.21 12.23
CA ARG A 108 17.35 15.19 12.67
C ARG A 108 18.13 16.44 12.32
N LYS A 109 17.91 17.04 11.14
CA LYS A 109 18.60 18.29 10.77
C LYS A 109 18.00 19.51 11.46
N GLY A 110 16.87 19.34 12.15
CA GLY A 110 16.12 20.41 12.76
C GLY A 110 15.59 21.37 11.71
N MET A 111 14.31 21.68 11.78
CA MET A 111 13.76 22.86 11.11
C MET A 111 14.59 24.13 11.41
N TYR A 112 15.44 24.17 12.43
CA TYR A 112 16.26 25.32 12.80
C TYR A 112 17.21 25.83 11.71
N GLN A 113 17.79 24.99 10.85
CA GLN A 113 18.64 25.51 9.75
C GLN A 113 17.84 25.98 8.52
N LEU A 114 16.58 25.59 8.39
CA LEU A 114 15.67 26.03 7.33
C LEU A 114 14.71 27.15 7.79
N ALA A 115 14.53 27.32 9.10
CA ALA A 115 13.68 28.32 9.73
C ALA A 115 14.30 29.72 9.75
N ASP A 116 15.63 29.82 9.74
CA ASP A 116 16.31 31.14 9.84
C ASP A 116 16.31 31.95 8.54
N ASN A 117 15.93 31.37 7.38
CA ASN A 117 16.02 32.07 6.09
C ASN A 117 14.80 32.03 5.18
N LEU A 118 13.69 31.41 5.56
CA LEU A 118 12.53 31.29 4.67
C LEU A 118 11.23 31.55 5.43
N ILE A 119 10.43 32.47 4.90
CA ILE A 119 9.05 32.70 5.30
C ILE A 119 8.25 31.46 4.83
N LEU A 120 8.01 30.52 5.74
CA LEU A 120 7.52 29.17 5.45
C LEU A 120 5.98 29.15 5.25
N GLY A 121 5.53 28.74 4.05
CA GLY A 121 4.20 28.22 3.79
C GLY A 121 4.15 26.72 4.12
N ASP A 122 3.64 26.45 5.33
CA ASP A 122 3.35 25.19 6.04
C ASP A 122 4.14 23.87 5.75
N PRO A 123 5.47 23.85 5.94
CA PRO A 123 6.27 22.62 5.99
C PRO A 123 5.83 21.66 7.11
N ARG A 124 5.19 22.17 8.16
CA ARG A 124 4.66 21.35 9.25
C ARG A 124 3.53 20.45 8.73
N ARG A 125 2.71 20.93 7.79
CA ARG A 125 1.69 20.10 7.15
C ARG A 125 2.29 18.97 6.31
N ILE A 126 3.35 19.23 5.56
CA ILE A 126 4.07 18.19 4.80
C ILE A 126 4.66 17.16 5.76
N GLN A 127 5.34 17.62 6.81
CA GLN A 127 5.91 16.74 7.84
C GLN A 127 4.84 15.89 8.53
N GLN A 128 3.70 16.50 8.90
CA GLN A 128 2.57 15.78 9.48
C GLN A 128 2.06 14.68 8.55
N LEU A 129 1.85 15.00 7.27
CA LEU A 129 1.38 14.03 6.28
C LEU A 129 2.38 12.88 6.06
N MET A 130 3.69 13.13 6.17
CA MET A 130 4.71 12.08 6.12
C MET A 130 4.67 11.16 7.35
N TRP A 131 4.38 11.69 8.54
CA TRP A 131 4.14 10.89 9.74
C TRP A 131 2.83 10.11 9.67
N ASP A 132 1.77 10.75 9.17
CA ASP A 132 0.48 10.11 8.91
C ASP A 132 0.68 8.95 7.94
N TYR A 133 1.55 9.08 6.93
CA TYR A 133 1.90 8.01 5.99
C TYR A 133 2.50 6.81 6.70
N ILE A 134 3.48 7.01 7.59
CA ILE A 134 4.10 5.92 8.38
C ILE A 134 3.03 5.21 9.24
N GLY A 135 2.13 5.96 9.87
CA GLY A 135 1.00 5.36 10.62
C GLY A 135 0.00 4.64 9.72
N GLY A 136 -0.31 5.20 8.56
CA GLY A 136 -1.20 4.62 7.56
C GLY A 136 -0.64 3.32 6.96
N GLU A 137 0.67 3.24 6.74
CA GLU A 137 1.37 2.04 6.26
C GLU A 137 1.15 0.86 7.22
N ALA A 138 1.34 1.08 8.53
CA ALA A 138 1.12 0.05 9.55
C ALA A 138 -0.35 -0.42 9.58
N ASN A 139 -1.30 0.50 9.40
CA ASN A 139 -2.73 0.17 9.31
C ASN A 139 -3.07 -0.61 8.04
N ALA A 140 -2.52 -0.23 6.89
CA ALA A 140 -2.68 -0.94 5.63
C ALA A 140 -2.13 -2.37 5.72
N ALA A 141 -0.92 -2.53 6.26
CA ALA A 141 -0.31 -3.84 6.49
C ALA A 141 -1.23 -4.69 7.38
N LYS A 142 -1.70 -4.16 8.50
CA LYS A 142 -2.64 -4.84 9.40
C LYS A 142 -3.94 -5.25 8.72
N SER A 143 -4.58 -4.37 7.96
CA SER A 143 -5.82 -4.71 7.24
C SER A 143 -5.61 -5.81 6.20
N VAL A 144 -4.47 -5.80 5.50
CA VAL A 144 -4.10 -6.89 4.58
C VAL A 144 -3.88 -8.19 5.37
N SER A 145 -3.19 -8.15 6.51
CA SER A 145 -3.00 -9.32 7.38
C SER A 145 -4.33 -9.92 7.82
N GLU A 146 -5.25 -9.08 8.29
CA GLU A 146 -6.57 -9.50 8.76
C GLU A 146 -7.36 -10.16 7.63
N MET A 147 -7.34 -9.57 6.42
CA MET A 147 -7.94 -10.21 5.24
C MET A 147 -7.33 -11.58 4.97
N LEU A 148 -6.01 -11.70 4.94
CA LEU A 148 -5.31 -12.94 4.64
C LEU A 148 -5.57 -14.03 5.69
N MET A 149 -5.58 -13.66 6.98
CA MET A 149 -5.92 -14.55 8.08
C MET A 149 -7.39 -15.01 8.01
N ASN A 150 -8.31 -14.13 7.61
CA ASN A 150 -9.71 -14.51 7.42
C ASN A 150 -9.86 -15.49 6.25
N LEU A 151 -9.12 -15.28 5.15
CA LEU A 151 -9.09 -16.20 4.03
C LEU A 151 -8.48 -17.55 4.42
N SER A 152 -7.42 -17.58 5.22
CA SER A 152 -6.77 -18.84 5.61
C SER A 152 -7.69 -19.77 6.40
N GLN A 153 -8.66 -19.22 7.13
CA GLN A 153 -9.68 -20.02 7.84
C GLN A 153 -10.63 -20.79 6.91
N LEU A 154 -10.70 -20.42 5.63
CA LEU A 154 -11.53 -21.12 4.63
C LEU A 154 -10.96 -22.48 4.22
N GLU A 155 -9.73 -22.80 4.62
CA GLU A 155 -9.06 -24.10 4.46
C GLU A 155 -9.98 -25.28 4.80
N GLN A 156 -10.68 -25.18 5.95
CA GLN A 156 -11.58 -26.23 6.45
C GLN A 156 -12.79 -26.46 5.53
N GLN A 157 -13.11 -25.47 4.69
CA GLN A 157 -14.26 -25.47 3.79
C GLN A 157 -13.92 -25.89 2.36
N VAL A 158 -12.65 -26.11 2.03
CA VAL A 158 -12.20 -26.43 0.68
C VAL A 158 -12.91 -27.67 0.11
N ASN A 159 -13.03 -28.74 0.90
CA ASN A 159 -13.65 -29.99 0.45
C ASN A 159 -15.18 -30.02 0.68
N THR A 160 -15.69 -29.23 1.63
CA THR A 160 -17.09 -29.28 2.05
C THR A 160 -17.96 -28.26 1.33
N ASN A 161 -17.38 -27.10 0.99
CA ASN A 161 -18.05 -26.05 0.24
C ASN A 161 -17.07 -25.28 -0.68
N PRO A 162 -16.51 -25.92 -1.71
CA PRO A 162 -15.53 -25.30 -2.60
C PRO A 162 -16.05 -24.07 -3.32
N GLY A 163 -17.35 -24.04 -3.66
CA GLY A 163 -17.99 -22.91 -4.33
C GLY A 163 -17.96 -21.64 -3.47
N PHE A 164 -18.25 -21.77 -2.18
CA PHE A 164 -18.16 -20.66 -1.23
C PHE A 164 -16.72 -20.15 -1.07
N VAL A 165 -15.74 -21.06 -0.98
CA VAL A 165 -14.31 -20.68 -0.89
C VAL A 165 -13.90 -19.86 -2.12
N VAL A 166 -14.28 -20.29 -3.33
CA VAL A 166 -14.02 -19.55 -4.57
C VAL A 166 -14.69 -18.18 -4.55
N GLU A 167 -15.94 -18.07 -4.11
CA GLU A 167 -16.66 -16.80 -4.01
C GLU A 167 -15.93 -15.81 -3.10
N GLN A 168 -15.47 -16.25 -1.92
CA GLN A 168 -14.73 -15.40 -0.99
C GLN A 168 -13.38 -14.97 -1.57
N LEU A 169 -12.64 -15.87 -2.23
CA LEU A 169 -11.38 -15.52 -2.88
C LEU A 169 -11.58 -14.51 -4.03
N GLU A 170 -12.65 -14.64 -4.80
CA GLU A 170 -12.97 -13.68 -5.85
C GLU A 170 -13.34 -12.31 -5.29
N ALA A 171 -14.09 -12.26 -4.17
CA ALA A 171 -14.38 -11.02 -3.48
C ALA A 171 -13.09 -10.33 -3.01
N ALA A 172 -12.19 -11.06 -2.36
CA ALA A 172 -10.88 -10.55 -1.95
C ALA A 172 -10.05 -10.04 -3.14
N ARG A 173 -10.00 -10.81 -4.23
CA ARG A 173 -9.26 -10.43 -5.43
C ARG A 173 -9.82 -9.16 -6.06
N LYS A 174 -11.15 -8.98 -6.07
CA LYS A 174 -11.81 -7.77 -6.57
C LYS A 174 -11.47 -6.56 -5.70
N GLU A 175 -11.48 -6.71 -4.38
CA GLU A 175 -11.10 -5.65 -3.44
C GLU A 175 -9.65 -5.20 -3.65
N VAL A 176 -8.71 -6.16 -3.74
CA VAL A 176 -7.29 -5.88 -4.03
C VAL A 176 -7.15 -5.16 -5.38
N GLN A 177 -7.88 -5.59 -6.41
CA GLN A 177 -7.86 -4.94 -7.73
C GLN A 177 -8.43 -3.51 -7.69
N ALA A 178 -9.46 -3.25 -6.90
CA ALA A 178 -10.03 -1.91 -6.76
C ALA A 178 -9.02 -0.97 -6.10
N CYS A 179 -8.39 -1.41 -5.01
CA CYS A 179 -7.30 -0.69 -4.36
C CYS A 179 -6.15 -0.41 -5.34
N ARG A 180 -5.70 -1.45 -6.05
CA ARG A 180 -4.62 -1.36 -7.04
C ARG A 180 -4.86 -0.25 -8.06
N GLN A 181 -6.07 -0.18 -8.63
CA GLN A 181 -6.40 0.82 -9.64
C GLN A 181 -6.22 2.25 -9.11
N GLN A 182 -6.56 2.50 -7.83
CA GLN A 182 -6.43 3.82 -7.24
C GLN A 182 -4.97 4.28 -7.13
N PHE A 183 -4.04 3.38 -6.81
CA PHE A 183 -2.61 3.71 -6.74
C PHE A 183 -2.01 3.93 -8.13
N LEU A 184 -2.42 3.14 -9.13
CA LEU A 184 -2.04 3.38 -10.53
C LEU A 184 -2.51 4.76 -11.01
N ASP A 185 -3.77 5.09 -10.75
CA ASP A 185 -4.34 6.39 -11.15
C ASP A 185 -3.60 7.55 -10.46
N LEU A 186 -3.23 7.39 -9.18
CA LEU A 186 -2.43 8.36 -8.44
C LEU A 186 -1.01 8.49 -9.01
N GLU A 187 -0.33 7.39 -9.31
CA GLU A 187 1.00 7.39 -9.91
C GLU A 187 1.01 8.16 -11.23
N ILE A 188 0.06 7.85 -12.12
CA ILE A 188 -0.10 8.53 -13.42
C ILE A 188 -0.29 10.03 -13.20
N GLN A 189 -1.20 10.43 -12.30
CA GLN A 189 -1.44 11.84 -11.99
C GLN A 189 -0.19 12.56 -11.48
N ILE A 190 0.63 11.90 -10.66
CA ILE A 190 1.87 12.48 -10.14
C ILE A 190 2.87 12.67 -11.28
N ARG A 191 3.09 11.63 -12.11
CA ARG A 191 4.06 11.65 -13.21
C ARG A 191 3.69 12.66 -14.30
N GLU A 192 2.41 12.77 -14.65
CA GLU A 192 1.92 13.78 -15.60
C GLU A 192 2.11 15.22 -15.09
N ALA A 193 2.16 15.43 -13.78
CA ALA A 193 2.38 16.76 -13.20
C ALA A 193 3.87 17.15 -13.09
N VAL A 194 4.79 16.28 -13.51
CA VAL A 194 6.25 16.52 -13.61
C VAL A 194 6.65 16.86 -15.06
N ALA A 195 5.86 16.44 -16.04
CA ALA A 195 6.01 16.77 -17.47
C ALA A 195 5.59 18.21 -17.79
#